data_AF-A0A957HQI8-F1
#
_entry.id   AF-A0A957HQI8-F1
#
_cell.length_a   1.000
_cell.length_b   1.000
_cell.length_c   1.000
_cell.angle_alpha   90.00
_cell.angle_beta   90.00
_cell.angle_gamma   90.00
#
_symmetry.space_group_name_H-M   'P 1'
#
loop_
_entity.id
_entity.type
_entity.pdbx_description
1 polymer ?
#
loop_
_entity_poly.entity_id
_entity_poly.type
_entity_poly.pdbx_seq_one_letter_code
_entity_poly.pdbx_strand_id
1 'polypeptide(L)'
;EPVIDAVARMQGSHDSASLATACQAVIDWVILPDLSPLQTIACPTCIIAWENDTLHPLALAQQYAATIPRAELEMLPSLAELFLNPAVVGEIYGRFLTA
;
A
#
# COMPACT_ATOMS: atom_id res chain seq x y z
N GLU A 1 -20.32 -8.13 14.23
CA GLU A 1 -19.73 -7.55 15.46
C GLU A 1 -18.23 -7.82 15.65
N PRO A 2 -17.67 -9.05 15.55
CA PRO A 2 -16.24 -9.28 15.83
C PRO A 2 -15.26 -8.54 14.89
N VAL A 3 -15.69 -8.21 13.67
CA VAL A 3 -14.87 -7.47 12.68
C VAL A 3 -14.69 -6.00 13.07
N ILE A 4 -15.71 -5.34 13.63
CA ILE A 4 -15.62 -3.92 14.01
C ILE A 4 -14.59 -3.76 15.13
N ASP A 5 -14.65 -4.60 16.16
CA ASP A 5 -13.70 -4.57 17.28
C ASP A 5 -12.28 -4.97 16.86
N ALA A 6 -12.13 -5.85 15.86
CA ALA A 6 -10.84 -6.21 15.30
C ALA A 6 -10.22 -5.04 14.52
N VAL A 7 -10.99 -4.39 13.65
CA VAL A 7 -10.55 -3.21 12.89
C VAL A 7 -10.25 -2.04 13.83
N ALA A 8 -11.08 -1.82 14.85
CA ALA A 8 -10.84 -0.78 15.85
C ALA A 8 -9.52 -1.01 16.62
N ARG A 9 -9.23 -2.25 17.02
CA ARG A 9 -7.95 -2.59 17.67
C ARG A 9 -6.76 -2.44 16.73
N MET A 10 -6.90 -2.88 15.48
CA MET A 10 -5.88 -2.73 14.43
C MET A 10 -5.51 -1.26 14.18
N GLN A 11 -6.51 -0.38 14.25
CA GLN A 11 -6.33 1.06 14.06
C GLN A 11 -6.10 1.80 15.39
N GLY A 12 -6.00 1.10 16.53
CA GLY A 12 -6.03 1.70 17.87
C GLY A 12 -4.86 2.62 18.22
N SER A 13 -3.78 2.59 17.42
CA SER A 13 -2.65 3.51 17.52
C SER A 13 -2.84 4.81 16.73
N HIS A 14 -3.90 4.93 15.94
CA HIS A 14 -4.20 6.10 15.11
C HIS A 14 -5.21 7.03 15.79
N ASP A 15 -5.16 8.31 15.44
CA ASP A 15 -6.20 9.27 15.77
C ASP A 15 -7.44 9.06 14.87
N SER A 16 -8.60 8.86 15.48
CA SER A 16 -9.83 8.48 14.75
C SER A 16 -10.37 9.61 13.86
N ALA A 17 -10.19 10.87 14.25
CA ALA A 17 -10.59 12.01 13.42
C ALA A 17 -9.71 12.14 12.17
N SER A 18 -8.43 11.80 12.30
CA SER A 18 -7.47 11.76 11.20
C SER A 18 -7.83 10.66 10.20
N LEU A 19 -8.20 9.46 10.68
CA LEU A 19 -8.69 8.37 9.82
C LEU A 19 -9.97 8.76 9.08
N ALA A 20 -10.95 9.35 9.79
CA ALA A 20 -12.20 9.79 9.17
C ALA A 20 -11.96 10.84 8.07
N THR A 21 -11.07 11.80 8.34
CA THR A 21 -10.68 12.83 7.38
C THR A 21 -10.01 12.22 6.16
N ALA A 22 -9.05 11.30 6.35
CA ALA A 22 -8.36 10.63 5.27
C ALA A 22 -9.34 9.84 4.39
N CYS A 23 -10.22 9.03 4.99
CA CYS A 23 -11.23 8.28 4.25
C CYS A 23 -12.14 9.20 3.42
N GLN A 24 -12.63 10.30 4.01
CA GLN A 24 -13.47 11.26 3.29
C GLN A 24 -12.72 11.97 2.15
N ALA A 25 -11.44 12.26 2.34
CA ALA A 25 -10.63 12.94 1.33
C ALA A 25 -10.34 12.06 0.10
N VAL A 26 -10.24 10.74 0.29
CA VAL A 26 -9.82 9.79 -0.76
C VAL A 26 -10.95 8.90 -1.28
N ILE A 27 -12.17 8.98 -0.74
CA ILE A 27 -13.27 8.05 -1.07
C ILE A 27 -13.63 8.05 -2.56
N ASP A 28 -13.51 9.21 -3.22
CA ASP A 28 -13.83 9.37 -4.64
C ASP A 28 -12.58 9.30 -5.54
N TRP A 29 -11.42 8.94 -4.99
CA TRP A 29 -10.21 8.82 -5.79
C TRP A 29 -10.32 7.59 -6.69
N VAL A 30 -10.39 7.85 -7.99
CA VAL A 30 -10.34 6.80 -8.99
C VAL A 30 -8.89 6.57 -9.36
N ILE A 31 -8.47 5.30 -9.29
CA ILE A 31 -7.18 4.83 -9.79
C ILE A 31 -7.06 5.28 -11.24
N LEU A 32 -6.03 6.08 -11.54
CA LEU A 32 -5.81 6.75 -12.81
C LEU A 32 -6.11 5.80 -13.99
N PRO A 33 -7.15 6.06 -14.82
CA PRO A 33 -7.48 5.19 -15.95
C PRO A 33 -6.38 5.21 -17.02
N ASP A 34 -5.56 6.26 -17.01
CA ASP A 34 -4.32 6.37 -17.77
C ASP A 34 -3.13 6.43 -16.80
N LEU A 35 -2.19 5.49 -16.95
CA LEU A 35 -0.99 5.42 -16.11
C LEU A 35 0.14 6.35 -16.57
N SER A 36 -0.02 7.07 -17.69
CA SER A 36 1.01 7.99 -18.20
C SER A 36 1.55 8.99 -17.16
N PRO A 37 0.75 9.52 -16.19
CA PRO A 37 1.29 10.43 -15.18
C PRO A 37 2.34 9.77 -14.26
N LEU A 38 2.28 8.46 -14.07
CA LEU A 38 3.26 7.73 -13.24
C LEU A 38 4.68 7.82 -13.79
N GLN A 39 4.83 8.05 -15.10
CA GLN A 39 6.14 8.24 -15.74
C GLN A 39 6.86 9.51 -15.28
N THR A 40 6.12 10.48 -14.73
CA THR A 40 6.68 11.75 -14.23
C THR A 40 7.26 11.63 -12.83
N ILE A 41 7.05 10.51 -12.13
CA ILE A 41 7.58 10.28 -10.80
C ILE A 41 9.10 10.09 -10.89
N ALA A 42 9.84 11.07 -10.38
CA ALA A 42 11.31 11.09 -10.46
C ALA A 42 12.01 10.52 -9.22
N CYS A 43 11.30 10.40 -8.09
CA CYS A 43 11.85 9.82 -6.87
C CYS A 43 11.87 8.29 -6.95
N PRO A 44 12.79 7.62 -6.23
CA PRO A 44 12.69 6.19 -5.98
C PRO A 44 11.30 5.86 -5.42
N THR A 45 10.69 4.80 -5.94
CA THR A 45 9.36 4.35 -5.48
C THR A 45 9.41 2.88 -5.07
N CYS A 46 8.95 2.56 -3.87
CA CYS A 46 8.75 1.19 -3.42
C CYS A 46 7.27 0.84 -3.52
N ILE A 47 6.95 -0.22 -4.25
CA ILE A 47 5.60 -0.76 -4.39
C ILE A 47 5.57 -2.09 -3.64
N ILE A 48 4.63 -2.23 -2.71
CA ILE A 48 4.46 -3.46 -1.95
C ILE A 48 3.14 -4.10 -2.35
N ALA A 49 3.17 -5.38 -2.72
CA ALA A 49 1.98 -6.14 -3.12
C ALA A 49 2.05 -7.59 -2.61
N TRP A 50 0.92 -8.29 -2.62
CA TRP A 50 0.84 -9.71 -2.31
C TRP A 50 -0.12 -10.42 -3.27
N GLU A 51 -0.03 -11.75 -3.33
CA GLU A 51 -0.92 -12.54 -4.15
C GLU A 51 -2.36 -12.54 -3.60
N ASN A 52 -3.33 -12.66 -4.51
CA ASN A 52 -4.76 -12.79 -4.18
C ASN A 52 -5.36 -11.60 -3.40
N ASP A 53 -4.76 -10.41 -3.47
CA ASP A 53 -5.43 -9.17 -3.02
C ASP A 53 -6.57 -8.82 -3.98
N THR A 54 -7.81 -8.99 -3.52
CA THR A 54 -9.02 -8.68 -4.29
C THR A 54 -9.32 -7.18 -4.35
N LEU A 55 -8.75 -6.39 -3.44
CA LEU A 55 -8.91 -4.93 -3.39
C LEU A 55 -7.85 -4.24 -4.25
N HIS A 56 -6.62 -4.77 -4.27
CA HIS A 56 -5.50 -4.24 -5.06
C HIS A 56 -4.83 -5.35 -5.88
N PRO A 57 -5.35 -5.68 -7.08
CA PRO A 57 -4.83 -6.78 -7.88
C PRO A 57 -3.32 -6.67 -8.16
N LEU A 58 -2.58 -7.76 -7.99
CA LEU A 58 -1.13 -7.81 -8.22
C LEU A 58 -0.73 -7.32 -9.62
N ALA A 59 -1.54 -7.61 -10.63
CA ALA A 59 -1.30 -7.15 -12.00
C ALA A 59 -1.21 -5.62 -12.11
N LEU A 60 -1.98 -4.88 -11.29
CA LEU A 60 -1.92 -3.42 -11.25
C LEU A 60 -0.60 -2.93 -10.63
N ALA A 61 -0.16 -3.55 -9.53
CA ALA A 61 1.13 -3.25 -8.92
C ALA A 61 2.31 -3.50 -9.89
N GLN A 62 2.25 -4.58 -10.66
CA GLN A 62 3.21 -4.89 -11.71
C GLN A 62 3.22 -3.82 -12.83
N GLN A 63 2.05 -3.35 -13.25
CA GLN A 63 1.94 -2.26 -14.21
C GLN A 63 2.56 -0.96 -13.68
N TYR A 64 2.37 -0.66 -12.41
CA TYR A 64 2.96 0.53 -11.77
C TYR A 64 4.48 0.44 -11.73
N ALA A 65 5.00 -0.72 -11.30
CA ALA A 65 6.44 -0.97 -11.26
C ALA A 65 7.10 -0.86 -12.65
N ALA A 66 6.40 -1.29 -13.71
CA ALA A 66 6.87 -1.17 -15.07
C ALA A 66 6.78 0.26 -15.64
N THR A 67 5.89 1.10 -15.10
CA THR A 67 5.62 2.46 -15.63
C THR A 67 6.46 3.52 -14.93
N ILE A 68 6.71 3.37 -13.62
CA ILE A 68 7.47 4.34 -12.83
C ILE A 68 8.98 4.10 -13.05
N PRO A 69 9.76 5.10 -13.52
CA PRO A 69 11.14 4.90 -13.95
C PRO A 69 12.11 4.29 -12.93
N ARG A 70 11.83 4.48 -11.63
CA ARG A 70 12.68 4.04 -10.51
C ARG A 70 11.87 3.29 -9.46
N ALA A 71 10.92 2.47 -9.92
CA ALA A 71 10.13 1.64 -9.03
C ALA A 71 10.73 0.25 -8.80
N GLU A 72 10.59 -0.21 -7.56
CA GLU A 72 10.85 -1.58 -7.16
C GLU A 72 9.57 -2.20 -6.61
N LEU A 73 9.26 -3.43 -7.06
CA LEU A 73 8.13 -4.20 -6.57
C LEU A 73 8.60 -5.24 -5.55
N GLU A 74 8.16 -5.09 -4.31
CA GLU A 74 8.43 -6.01 -3.21
C GLU A 74 7.18 -6.86 -2.91
N MET A 75 7.39 -8.16 -2.77
CA MET A 75 6.31 -9.11 -2.51
C MET A 75 6.19 -9.40 -1.02
N LEU A 76 5.01 -9.13 -0.47
CA LEU A 76 4.59 -9.67 0.83
C LEU A 76 3.92 -11.04 0.63
N PRO A 77 4.07 -11.97 1.58
CA PRO A 77 3.40 -13.26 1.52
C PRO A 77 1.86 -13.15 1.52
N SER A 78 1.32 -12.24 2.33
CA SER A 78 -0.14 -11.99 2.42
C SER A 78 -0.43 -10.74 3.25
N LEU A 79 -1.67 -10.25 3.20
CA LEU A 79 -2.16 -9.24 4.14
C LEU A 79 -2.05 -9.68 5.61
N ALA A 80 -2.18 -10.97 5.91
CA ALA A 80 -2.06 -11.46 7.29
C ALA A 80 -0.65 -11.24 7.85
N GLU A 81 0.39 -11.33 7.01
CA GLU A 81 1.78 -11.07 7.42
C GLU A 81 1.94 -9.64 7.93
N LEU A 82 1.33 -8.67 7.26
CA LEU A 82 1.36 -7.27 7.68
C LEU A 82 0.80 -7.08 9.10
N PHE A 83 -0.25 -7.80 9.46
CA PHE A 83 -0.89 -7.68 10.77
C PHE A 83 -0.18 -8.48 11.87
N LEU A 84 0.36 -9.65 11.54
CA LEU A 84 1.08 -10.50 12.49
C LEU A 84 2.50 -10.00 12.75
N ASN A 85 3.11 -9.34 11.77
CA ASN A 85 4.48 -8.85 11.81
C ASN A 85 4.56 -7.43 11.19
N PRO A 86 4.08 -6.39 11.88
CA PRO A 86 4.04 -5.03 11.32
C PRO A 86 5.44 -4.46 11.00
N ALA A 87 6.51 -5.00 11.60
CA ALA A 87 7.89 -4.61 11.32
C ALA A 87 8.32 -4.94 9.88
N VAL A 88 7.66 -5.90 9.21
CA VAL A 88 7.99 -6.36 7.85
C VAL A 88 8.03 -5.22 6.84
N VAL A 89 7.14 -4.23 6.96
CA VAL A 89 7.11 -3.05 6.08
C VAL A 89 8.32 -2.16 6.33
N GLY A 90 8.70 -1.97 7.60
CA GLY A 90 9.89 -1.22 7.96
C GLY A 90 11.17 -1.88 7.43
N GLU A 91 11.24 -3.21 7.46
CA GLU A 91 12.35 -3.98 6.89
C GLU A 91 12.43 -3.85 5.36
N ILE A 92 11.28 -3.90 4.67
CA ILE A 92 11.19 -3.65 3.22
C ILE A 92 11.70 -2.25 2.90
N TYR A 93 11.20 -1.23 3.58
CA TYR A 93 11.66 0.15 3.38
C TYR A 93 13.15 0.32 3.73
N GLY A 94 13.63 -0.36 4.76
CA GLY A 94 15.05 -0.35 5.13
C GLY A 94 15.94 -0.84 3.99
N ARG A 95 15.59 -1.96 3.35
CA ARG A 95 16.31 -2.47 2.17
C ARG A 95 16.23 -1.47 1.02
N PHE A 96 15.02 -1.04 0.66
CA PHE A 96 14.79 -0.12 -0.45
C PHE A 96 15.55 1.21 -0.32
N LEU A 97 15.60 1.79 0.88
CA LEU A 97 16.28 3.07 1.12
C LEU A 97 17.81 2.97 1.19
N THR A 98 18.36 1.75 1.19
CA THR A 98 19.81 1.49 1.25
C THR A 98 20.38 0.86 -0.03
N ALA A 99 19.52 0.55 -1.00
CA ALA A 99 19.87 0.09 -2.34
C ALA A 99 20.36 1.26 -3.22
#